data_AF-A0A8B9A0H3-F1
#
_entry.id   AF-A0A8B9A0H3-F1
#
_cell.length_a   1.000
_cell.length_b   1.000
_cell.length_c   1.000
_cell.angle_alpha   90.00
_cell.angle_beta   90.00
_cell.angle_gamma   90.00
#
_symmetry.space_group_name_H-M   'P 1'
#
loop_
_entity.id
_entity.type
_entity.pdbx_description
1 polymer ?
#
loop_
_entity_poly.entity_id
_entity_poly.type
_entity_poly.pdbx_seq_one_letter_code
_entity_poly.pdbx_strand_id
1 'polypeptide(L)'
;MAFDYQYSLWGLKEGSVEWLRAKHEVHNQFAYRLQELCFHSGGIYIKLGQHIGQLEYIVPQEYVQTMRASMLKRCPVSSCDQIFAEFDPIPLASASLAQVHAAKTHDGEKSLCKGSTHSLDGYCHCRYCYCGFGSEFLALVLSCF
;
A
#
# COMPACT_ATOMS: atom_id res chain seq x y z
N MET A 1 1.52 -12.71 20.99
CA MET A 1 2.18 -12.93 19.68
C MET A 1 3.24 -14.02 19.76
N ALA A 2 4.41 -13.80 20.38
CA ALA A 2 5.44 -14.86 20.45
C ALA A 2 4.96 -16.09 21.25
N PHE A 3 4.22 -15.86 22.34
CA PHE A 3 3.62 -16.93 23.15
C PHE A 3 2.61 -17.76 22.36
N ASP A 4 1.67 -17.12 21.64
CA ASP A 4 0.66 -17.83 20.83
C ASP A 4 1.32 -18.71 19.76
N TYR A 5 2.38 -18.21 19.11
CA TYR A 5 3.13 -18.98 18.12
C TYR A 5 3.79 -20.22 18.72
N GLN A 6 4.45 -20.08 19.88
CA GLN A 6 5.05 -21.21 20.58
C GLN A 6 4.00 -22.21 21.04
N TYR A 7 2.87 -21.73 21.57
CA TYR A 7 1.78 -22.56 22.05
C TYR A 7 1.12 -23.35 20.90
N SER A 8 0.84 -22.70 19.76
CA SER A 8 0.24 -23.35 18.59
C SER A 8 1.12 -24.42 17.95
N LEU A 9 2.45 -24.35 18.13
CA LEU A 9 3.39 -25.37 17.65
C LEU A 9 3.80 -26.36 18.73
N TRP A 10 3.33 -26.19 19.97
CA TRP A 10 3.79 -26.99 21.09
C TRP A 10 3.31 -28.43 20.97
N GLY A 11 4.25 -29.37 21.08
CA GLY A 11 3.95 -30.81 21.02
C GLY A 11 3.79 -31.36 19.60
N LEU A 12 3.89 -30.51 18.56
CA LEU A 12 3.86 -30.94 17.17
C LEU A 12 5.27 -31.26 16.67
N LYS A 13 5.41 -32.38 15.95
CA LYS A 13 6.69 -32.76 15.34
C LYS A 13 7.03 -31.79 14.21
N GLU A 14 8.20 -31.17 14.27
CA GLU A 14 8.64 -30.25 13.21
C GLU A 14 8.64 -30.93 11.83
N GLY A 15 8.11 -30.24 10.83
CA GLY A 15 7.95 -30.76 9.47
C GLY A 15 6.81 -31.76 9.26
N SER A 16 6.08 -32.15 10.32
CA SER A 16 4.82 -32.89 10.15
C SER A 16 3.76 -32.02 9.43
N VAL A 17 2.77 -32.68 8.83
CA VAL A 17 1.67 -31.99 8.13
C VAL A 17 0.90 -31.10 9.10
N GLU A 18 0.71 -31.58 10.32
CA GLU A 18 0.04 -30.87 11.42
C GLU A 18 0.84 -29.63 11.83
N TRP A 19 2.17 -29.75 11.94
CA TRP A 19 3.05 -28.62 12.26
C TRP A 19 3.04 -27.56 11.17
N LEU A 20 3.13 -27.97 9.90
CA LEU A 20 3.08 -27.05 8.76
C LEU A 20 1.75 -26.32 8.69
N ARG A 21 0.63 -27.02 8.94
CA ARG A 21 -0.71 -26.43 8.98
C ARG A 21 -0.83 -25.42 10.13
N ALA A 22 -0.46 -25.81 11.35
CA ALA A 22 -0.52 -24.92 12.50
C ALA A 22 0.35 -23.66 12.30
N LYS A 23 1.55 -23.83 11.75
CA LYS A 23 2.44 -22.72 11.40
C LYS A 23 1.80 -21.78 10.38
N HIS A 24 1.23 -22.32 9.31
CA HIS A 24 0.53 -21.54 8.28
C HIS A 24 -0.64 -20.74 8.86
N GLU A 25 -1.47 -21.37 9.69
CA GLU A 25 -2.62 -20.71 10.33
C GLU A 25 -2.22 -19.55 11.24
N VAL A 26 -1.18 -19.73 12.07
CA VAL A 26 -0.71 -18.66 12.95
C VAL A 26 -0.10 -17.50 12.15
N HIS A 27 0.70 -17.80 11.12
CA HIS A 27 1.25 -16.75 10.25
C HIS A 27 0.15 -15.97 9.54
N ASN A 28 -0.92 -16.63 9.06
CA ASN A 28 -2.08 -15.94 8.49
C ASN A 28 -2.75 -15.01 9.51
N GLN A 29 -3.02 -15.49 10.73
CA GLN A 29 -3.64 -14.64 11.76
C GLN A 29 -2.79 -13.40 12.07
N PHE A 30 -1.47 -13.54 12.13
CA PHE A 30 -0.58 -12.42 12.40
C PHE A 30 -0.45 -11.49 11.20
N ALA A 31 -0.48 -12.01 9.97
CA ALA A 31 -0.51 -11.19 8.77
C ALA A 31 -1.73 -10.27 8.74
N TYR A 32 -2.91 -10.79 9.10
CA TYR A 32 -4.13 -9.97 9.19
C TYR A 32 -4.07 -8.92 10.31
N ARG A 33 -3.56 -9.27 11.49
CA ARG A 33 -3.38 -8.29 12.58
C ARG A 33 -2.40 -7.19 12.22
N LEU A 34 -1.29 -7.54 11.57
CA LEU A 34 -0.31 -6.56 11.10
C LEU A 34 -0.94 -5.64 10.04
N GLN A 35 -1.73 -6.21 9.13
CA GLN A 35 -2.46 -5.45 8.13
C GLN A 35 -3.40 -4.43 8.79
N GLU A 36 -4.21 -4.88 9.75
CA GLU A 36 -5.13 -4.03 10.50
C GLU A 36 -4.39 -2.91 11.25
N LEU A 37 -3.28 -3.24 11.91
CA LEU A 37 -2.42 -2.24 12.57
C LEU A 37 -1.92 -1.18 11.60
N CYS A 38 -1.51 -1.59 10.40
CA CYS A 38 -1.05 -0.68 9.36
C CYS A 38 -2.17 0.23 8.87
N PHE A 39 -3.40 -0.28 8.70
CA PHE A 39 -4.56 0.52 8.35
C PHE A 39 -4.95 1.49 9.46
N HIS A 40 -4.95 1.03 10.71
CA HIS A 40 -5.30 1.84 11.86
C HIS A 40 -4.30 2.96 12.11
N SER A 41 -3.00 2.67 11.97
CA SER A 41 -1.93 3.65 12.22
C SER A 41 -1.72 4.61 11.04
N GLY A 42 -2.13 4.22 9.82
CA GLY A 42 -2.02 5.07 8.63
C GLY A 42 -0.57 5.45 8.26
N GLY A 43 -0.43 6.49 7.43
CA GLY A 43 0.85 7.15 7.15
C GLY A 43 2.00 6.21 6.77
N ILE A 44 3.08 6.21 7.57
CA ILE A 44 4.26 5.40 7.31
C ILE A 44 3.98 3.88 7.40
N TYR A 45 2.99 3.48 8.18
CA TYR A 45 2.65 2.06 8.35
C TYR A 45 1.96 1.48 7.12
N ILE A 46 1.19 2.28 6.37
CA ILE A 46 0.66 1.87 5.07
C ILE A 46 1.80 1.60 4.08
N LYS A 47 2.81 2.48 4.06
CA LYS A 47 3.99 2.32 3.20
C LYS A 47 4.80 1.09 3.58
N LEU A 48 4.99 0.86 4.89
CA LEU A 48 5.64 -0.33 5.40
C LEU A 48 4.89 -1.61 4.96
N GLY A 49 3.57 -1.64 5.08
CA GLY A 49 2.77 -2.77 4.64
C GLY A 49 2.85 -3.01 3.12
N GLN A 50 2.86 -1.94 2.32
CA GLN A 50 3.10 -2.03 0.87
C GLN A 50 4.48 -2.63 0.54
N HIS A 51 5.51 -2.22 1.29
CA HIS A 51 6.86 -2.74 1.11
C HIS A 51 6.96 -4.23 1.51
N ILE A 52 6.34 -4.63 2.63
CA ILE A 52 6.26 -6.05 3.05
C ILE A 52 5.61 -6.90 1.95
N GLY A 53 4.59 -6.36 1.27
CA GLY A 53 3.97 -7.00 0.12
C GLY A 53 4.93 -7.26 -1.07
N GLN A 54 6.14 -6.71 -1.09
CA GLN A 54 7.12 -6.93 -2.16
C GLN A 54 8.27 -7.86 -1.74
N LEU A 55 8.40 -8.19 -0.46
CA LEU A 55 9.51 -8.98 0.12
C LEU A 55 9.32 -10.49 -0.03
N GLU A 56 9.10 -10.95 -1.26
CA GLU A 56 9.02 -12.37 -1.56
C GLU A 56 10.32 -13.08 -1.15
N TYR A 57 10.21 -14.27 -0.57
CA TYR A 57 11.33 -15.08 -0.04
C TYR A 57 12.03 -14.58 1.23
N ILE A 58 11.73 -13.38 1.73
CA ILE A 58 12.31 -12.86 2.99
C ILE A 58 11.34 -13.08 4.16
N VAL A 59 10.06 -12.80 3.93
CA VAL A 59 9.01 -12.97 4.95
C VAL A 59 8.11 -14.15 4.59
N PRO A 60 7.41 -14.76 5.56
CA PRO A 60 6.48 -15.85 5.27
C PRO A 60 5.43 -15.42 4.24
N GLN A 61 5.08 -16.33 3.35
CA GLN A 61 4.27 -16.04 2.17
C GLN A 61 2.90 -15.47 2.53
N GLU A 62 2.36 -15.85 3.69
CA GLU A 62 1.11 -15.37 4.27
C GLU A 62 1.10 -13.83 4.41
N TYR A 63 2.22 -13.24 4.84
CA TYR A 63 2.35 -11.79 4.97
C TYR A 63 2.40 -11.11 3.60
N VAL A 64 3.20 -11.64 2.68
CA VAL A 64 3.30 -11.10 1.32
C VAL A 64 1.93 -11.12 0.64
N GLN A 65 1.23 -12.25 0.69
CA GLN A 65 -0.09 -12.42 0.08
C GLN A 65 -1.12 -11.47 0.70
N THR A 66 -1.19 -11.42 2.03
CA THR A 66 -2.15 -10.57 2.76
C THR A 66 -1.94 -9.09 2.45
N MET A 67 -0.69 -8.62 2.50
CA MET A 67 -0.35 -7.23 2.21
C MET A 67 -0.56 -6.87 0.73
N ARG A 68 -0.15 -7.74 -0.21
CA ARG A 68 -0.42 -7.53 -1.65
C ARG A 68 -1.92 -7.42 -1.93
N ALA A 69 -2.72 -8.34 -1.37
CA ALA A 69 -4.15 -8.39 -1.62
C ALA A 69 -4.90 -7.17 -1.08
N SER A 70 -4.48 -6.64 0.07
CA SER A 70 -5.22 -5.59 0.77
C SER A 70 -4.66 -4.18 0.58
N MET A 71 -3.34 -4.01 0.49
CA MET A 71 -2.70 -2.68 0.49
C MET A 71 -2.22 -2.20 -0.88
N LEU A 72 -2.04 -3.12 -1.84
CA LEU A 72 -1.67 -2.79 -3.22
C LEU A 72 -2.88 -2.83 -4.16
N LYS A 73 -3.83 -3.76 -3.95
CA LYS A 73 -5.01 -3.93 -4.82
C LYS A 73 -6.24 -3.11 -4.42
N ARG A 74 -6.30 -2.55 -3.20
CA ARG A 74 -7.42 -1.71 -2.75
C ARG A 74 -7.20 -0.21 -2.93
N CYS A 75 -6.21 0.22 -3.72
CA CYS A 75 -6.17 1.64 -4.10
C CYS A 75 -7.44 1.95 -4.93
N PRO A 76 -8.34 2.82 -4.44
CA PRO A 76 -9.55 3.15 -5.17
C PRO A 76 -9.15 3.76 -6.51
N VAL A 77 -9.56 3.10 -7.60
CA VAL A 77 -9.45 3.65 -8.95
C VAL A 77 -10.65 4.57 -9.13
N SER A 78 -10.55 5.78 -8.60
CA SER A 78 -11.54 6.81 -8.87
C SER A 78 -11.09 7.58 -10.11
N SER A 79 -12.04 7.96 -10.97
CA SER A 79 -11.74 8.96 -12.00
C SER A 79 -11.39 10.29 -11.31
N CYS A 80 -10.43 11.04 -11.87
CA CYS A 80 -10.03 12.33 -11.31
C CYS A 80 -11.23 13.26 -11.07
N ASP A 81 -12.24 13.21 -11.95
CA ASP A 81 -13.46 14.01 -11.89
C ASP A 81 -14.34 13.72 -10.66
N GLN A 82 -14.16 12.57 -9.99
CA GLN A 82 -14.90 12.21 -8.77
C GLN A 82 -14.20 12.66 -7.49
N ILE A 83 -12.89 12.89 -7.54
CA ILE A 83 -12.08 13.29 -6.37
C ILE A 83 -11.83 14.79 -6.38
N PHE A 84 -11.63 15.37 -7.56
CA PHE A 84 -11.20 16.74 -7.74
C PHE A 84 -12.25 17.56 -8.48
N ALA A 85 -12.57 18.74 -7.95
CA ALA A 85 -13.38 19.74 -8.64
C ALA A 85 -12.63 20.38 -9.81
N GLU A 86 -11.29 20.50 -9.70
CA GLU A 86 -10.44 21.06 -10.75
C GLU A 86 -9.17 20.20 -10.85
N PHE A 87 -8.75 19.87 -12.08
CA PHE A 87 -7.51 19.13 -12.35
C PHE A 87 -6.76 19.84 -13.47
N ASP A 88 -5.48 20.15 -13.25
CA ASP A 88 -4.61 20.75 -14.26
C ASP A 88 -3.98 19.64 -15.13
N PRO A 89 -4.32 19.56 -16.43
CA PRO A 89 -3.73 18.56 -17.33
C PRO A 89 -2.23 18.77 -17.54
N ILE A 90 -1.68 19.93 -17.18
CA ILE A 90 -0.25 20.22 -17.32
C ILE A 90 0.49 19.68 -16.07
N PRO A 91 1.46 18.77 -16.24
CA PRO A 91 2.22 18.26 -15.10
C PRO A 91 3.13 19.35 -14.53
N LEU A 92 3.09 19.51 -13.21
CA LEU A 92 4.00 20.37 -12.44
C LEU A 92 5.40 19.75 -12.33
N ALA A 93 5.48 18.42 -12.25
CA ALA A 93 6.74 17.67 -12.13
C ALA A 93 6.61 16.28 -12.75
N SER A 94 7.73 15.71 -13.20
CA SER A 94 7.79 14.37 -13.81
C SER A 94 8.95 13.55 -13.23
N ALA A 95 8.71 12.27 -12.97
CA ALA A 95 9.67 11.23 -12.61
C ALA A 95 9.58 10.06 -13.60
N SER A 96 10.61 9.22 -13.59
CA SER A 96 10.75 8.00 -14.40
C SER A 96 9.44 7.20 -14.60
N LEU A 97 8.61 7.06 -13.56
CA LEU A 97 7.37 6.26 -13.59
C LEU A 97 6.09 7.07 -13.30
N ALA A 98 6.17 8.39 -13.15
CA ALA A 98 5.01 9.17 -12.74
C ALA A 98 5.09 10.67 -13.03
N GLN A 99 3.93 11.29 -13.22
CA GLN A 99 3.77 12.74 -13.34
C GLN A 99 2.95 13.26 -12.16
N VAL A 100 3.23 14.50 -11.73
CA VAL A 100 2.49 15.18 -10.67
C VAL A 100 1.77 16.37 -11.25
N HIS A 101 0.47 16.47 -10.99
CA HIS A 101 -0.43 17.51 -11.48
C HIS A 101 -1.01 18.30 -10.32
N ALA A 102 -1.32 19.57 -10.55
CA ALA A 102 -2.12 20.37 -9.63
C ALA A 102 -3.57 19.91 -9.67
N ALA A 103 -4.22 19.80 -8.52
CA ALA A 103 -5.63 19.51 -8.43
C ALA A 103 -6.28 20.25 -7.25
N LYS A 104 -7.60 20.37 -7.27
CA LYS A 104 -8.38 20.99 -6.20
C LYS A 104 -9.55 20.09 -5.87
N THR A 105 -9.72 19.76 -4.60
CA THR A 105 -10.83 18.91 -4.14
C THR A 105 -12.16 19.67 -4.22
N HIS A 106 -13.28 18.94 -4.14
CA HIS A 106 -14.62 19.56 -4.06
C HIS A 106 -14.80 20.47 -2.84
N ASP A 107 -14.02 20.25 -1.78
CA ASP A 107 -13.99 21.08 -0.58
C ASP A 107 -13.17 22.38 -0.78
N GLY A 108 -12.58 22.56 -1.97
CA GLY A 108 -11.82 23.75 -2.34
C GLY A 108 -10.35 23.73 -1.94
N GLU A 109 -9.87 22.65 -1.31
CA GLU A 109 -8.48 22.50 -0.90
C GLU A 109 -7.56 22.19 -2.08
N LYS A 110 -6.38 22.84 -2.10
CA LYS A 110 -5.34 22.57 -3.10
C LYS A 110 -4.65 21.26 -2.77
N SER A 111 -4.51 20.40 -3.77
CA SER A 111 -3.92 19.07 -3.65
C SER A 111 -3.00 18.77 -4.85
N LEU A 112 -2.12 17.79 -4.69
CA LEU A 112 -1.27 17.29 -5.76
C LEU A 112 -1.67 15.87 -6.10
N CYS A 113 -1.92 15.61 -7.38
CA CYS A 113 -2.29 14.28 -7.86
C CYS A 113 -1.13 13.64 -8.62
N LYS A 114 -0.80 12.38 -8.30
CA LYS A 114 0.23 11.60 -8.99
C LYS A 114 -0.42 10.66 -10.01
N GLY A 115 -0.13 10.87 -11.30
CA GLY A 115 -0.56 10.05 -12.43
C GLY A 115 0.55 9.18 -13.00
N SER A 116 0.18 8.14 -13.76
CA SER A 116 1.14 7.31 -14.51
C SER A 116 1.54 8.01 -15.81
N THR A 117 2.80 7.91 -16.24
CA THR A 117 3.34 8.59 -17.44
C THR A 117 2.63 8.25 -18.75
N HIS A 118 1.91 7.12 -18.80
CA HIS A 118 1.13 6.68 -19.98
C HIS A 118 -0.30 7.23 -20.04
N SER A 119 -0.77 8.00 -19.05
CA SER A 119 -2.09 8.66 -19.09
C SER A 119 -2.01 10.00 -19.83
N LEU A 120 -1.92 9.98 -21.16
CA LEU A 120 -2.06 11.20 -21.99
C LEU A 120 -3.51 11.46 -22.45
N ASP A 121 -4.45 10.56 -22.12
CA ASP A 121 -5.83 10.61 -22.64
C ASP A 121 -6.87 11.09 -21.61
N GLY A 122 -6.53 12.05 -20.75
CA GLY A 122 -7.50 12.66 -19.81
C GLY A 122 -8.01 11.76 -18.67
N TYR A 123 -7.70 10.46 -18.70
CA TYR A 123 -7.99 9.51 -17.63
C TYR A 123 -6.75 9.28 -16.77
N CYS A 124 -6.57 10.07 -15.71
CA CYS A 124 -5.58 9.75 -14.70
C CYS A 124 -6.06 8.53 -13.90
N HIS A 125 -5.47 7.36 -14.13
CA HIS A 125 -5.64 6.22 -13.24
C HIS A 125 -4.79 6.48 -11.99
N CYS A 126 -5.41 7.11 -10.98
CA CYS A 126 -4.79 7.36 -9.69
C CYS A 126 -4.62 6.03 -8.95
N ARG A 127 -3.57 5.28 -9.30
CA ARG A 127 -3.21 4.02 -8.62
C ARG A 127 -2.71 4.25 -7.20
N TYR A 128 -2.45 5.50 -6.82
CA TYR A 128 -2.01 5.89 -5.49
C TYR A 128 -2.58 7.27 -5.13
N CYS A 129 -3.80 7.31 -4.61
CA CYS A 129 -4.35 8.52 -4.04
C CYS A 129 -3.71 8.76 -2.66
N TYR A 130 -2.71 9.63 -2.59
CA TYR A 130 -2.12 10.05 -1.32
C TYR A 130 -2.89 11.27 -0.79
N CYS A 131 -4.00 11.03 -0.09
CA CYS A 131 -4.61 12.06 0.72
C CYS A 131 -3.73 12.31 1.96
N GLY A 132 -3.14 13.51 2.05
CA GLY A 132 -2.70 14.07 3.33
C GLY A 132 -1.20 14.11 3.64
N PHE A 133 -0.32 14.46 2.70
CA PHE A 133 1.05 14.86 3.07
C PHE A 133 1.52 16.12 2.32
N GLY A 134 2.08 17.05 3.09
CA GLY A 134 2.63 18.32 2.60
C GLY A 134 3.72 18.15 1.56
N SER A 135 3.96 19.24 0.83
CA SER A 135 4.87 19.39 -0.32
C SER A 135 6.29 18.82 -0.13
N GLU A 136 6.73 18.55 1.09
CA GLU A 136 8.07 18.05 1.42
C GLU A 136 8.25 16.56 1.12
N PHE A 137 7.18 15.75 1.04
CA PHE A 137 7.28 14.31 0.78
C PHE A 137 7.31 13.94 -0.71
N LEU A 138 6.99 14.89 -1.59
CA LEU A 138 7.06 14.69 -3.05
C LEU A 138 8.50 14.38 -3.49
N ALA A 139 9.49 14.98 -2.82
CA ALA A 139 10.90 14.75 -3.09
C ALA A 139 11.38 13.32 -2.75
N LEU A 140 10.77 12.67 -1.74
CA LEU A 140 11.19 11.33 -1.32
C LEU A 140 10.66 10.24 -2.27
N VAL A 141 9.51 10.46 -2.89
CA VAL A 141 8.91 9.51 -3.85
C VAL A 141 9.59 9.59 -5.22
N LEU A 142 10.22 10.72 -5.55
CA LEU A 142 11.02 10.89 -6.76
C LEU A 142 12.45 10.32 -6.62
N SER A 143 12.91 10.03 -5.41
CA SER A 143 14.30 9.61 -5.13
C SER A 143 14.46 8.13 -4.77
N CYS A 144 13.37 7.37 -4.65
CA CYS A 144 13.41 5.92 -4.42
C CYS A 144 13.03 5.07 -5.65
N PHE A 145 13.06 5.65 -6.85
CA PHE A 145 13.07 4.94 -8.13
C PHE A 145 14.10 5.57 -9.08
#